data_AF-A0A1L7RPX0-F1
#
_entry.id   AF-A0A1L7RPX0-F1
#
_cell.length_a   1.000
_cell.length_b   1.000
_cell.length_c   1.000
_cell.angle_alpha   90.00
_cell.angle_beta   90.00
_cell.angle_gamma   90.00
#
_symmetry.space_group_name_H-M   'P 1'
#
loop_
_entity.id
_entity.type
_entity.pdbx_description
1 polymer ?
#
loop_
_entity_poly.entity_id
_entity_poly.type
_entity_poly.pdbx_seq_one_letter_code
_entity_poly.pdbx_strand_id
1 'polypeptide(L)'
;MDRTRAMDRPEIIHQYVVTYDGLNPDETRRALLFADTYDGARAEYIDWAIEHNLPLDNVTFWYQLTAMARSNWTPVGEDTDTDELMDVIWNEFQTKTAPEVFGSHPGSPSEI
;
A
#
# COMPACT_ATOMS: atom_id res chain seq x y z
N MET A 1 -12.59 -32.38 -2.10
CA MET A 1 -12.46 -30.95 -2.45
C MET A 1 -12.36 -30.19 -1.14
N ASP A 2 -11.14 -29.92 -0.70
CA ASP A 2 -10.87 -29.11 0.47
C ASP A 2 -10.97 -27.64 0.05
N ARG A 3 -11.92 -26.90 0.64
CA ARG A 3 -12.17 -25.48 0.36
C ARG A 3 -11.73 -24.59 1.51
N THR A 4 -10.79 -25.06 2.33
CA THR A 4 -10.13 -24.23 3.32
C THR A 4 -9.04 -23.41 2.63
N ARG A 5 -9.45 -22.43 1.80
CA ARG A 5 -8.49 -21.44 1.33
C ARG A 5 -8.18 -20.55 2.52
N ALA A 6 -7.00 -20.77 3.11
CA ALA A 6 -6.41 -19.84 4.05
C ALA A 6 -6.55 -18.41 3.51
N MET A 7 -6.76 -17.44 4.40
CA MET A 7 -6.58 -16.03 4.06
C MET A 7 -5.12 -15.84 3.62
N ASP A 8 -4.86 -16.08 2.34
CA ASP A 8 -3.54 -16.04 1.71
C ASP A 8 -3.08 -14.59 1.64
N ARG A 9 -2.53 -14.09 2.76
CA ARG A 9 -1.84 -12.80 2.91
C ARG A 9 -2.69 -11.55 2.59
N PRO A 10 -2.44 -10.42 3.26
CA PRO A 10 -3.03 -9.16 2.82
C PRO A 10 -2.59 -8.85 1.39
N GLU A 11 -3.48 -8.28 0.59
CA GLU A 11 -3.13 -7.69 -0.69
C GLU A 11 -2.32 -6.43 -0.39
N ILE A 12 -1.05 -6.41 -0.79
CA ILE A 12 -0.12 -5.31 -0.53
C ILE A 12 0.09 -4.56 -1.84
N ILE A 13 -0.13 -3.26 -1.81
CA ILE A 13 0.10 -2.36 -2.95
C ILE A 13 1.19 -1.37 -2.54
N HIS A 14 2.30 -1.43 -3.28
CA HIS A 14 3.40 -0.47 -3.21
C HIS A 14 3.13 0.65 -4.21
N GLN A 15 3.11 1.90 -3.74
CA GLN A 15 2.95 3.05 -4.60
C GLN A 15 4.09 4.03 -4.38
N TYR A 16 4.79 4.36 -5.47
CA TYR A 16 5.76 5.43 -5.50
C TYR A 16 5.22 6.60 -6.30
N VAL A 17 5.58 7.80 -5.87
CA VAL A 17 5.17 9.04 -6.51
C VAL A 17 6.34 10.01 -6.54
N VAL A 18 6.49 10.77 -7.62
CA VAL A 18 7.47 11.87 -7.69
C VAL A 18 6.79 13.23 -7.75
N THR A 19 7.29 14.17 -6.96
CA THR A 19 6.98 15.61 -7.07
C THR A 19 8.24 16.39 -7.42
N TYR A 20 8.07 17.50 -8.14
CA TYR A 20 9.18 18.30 -8.70
C TYR A 20 9.52 19.54 -7.87
N ASP A 21 8.64 19.89 -6.94
CA ASP A 21 8.72 21.07 -6.08
C ASP A 21 8.93 20.70 -4.60
N GLY A 22 9.04 19.40 -4.31
CA GLY A 22 9.19 18.88 -2.95
C GLY A 22 7.93 18.99 -2.08
N LEU A 23 6.80 19.42 -2.64
CA LEU A 23 5.52 19.46 -1.93
C LEU A 23 4.91 18.06 -1.85
N ASN A 24 4.00 17.88 -0.89
CA ASN A 24 3.29 16.63 -0.70
C ASN A 24 2.49 16.26 -1.97
N PRO A 25 2.45 14.99 -2.41
CA PRO A 25 1.69 14.53 -3.56
C PRO A 25 0.22 14.91 -3.58
N ASP A 26 -0.39 15.18 -2.43
CA ASP A 26 -1.80 15.59 -2.33
C ASP A 26 -2.02 17.08 -2.59
N GLU A 27 -0.93 17.85 -2.69
CA GLU A 27 -0.93 19.31 -2.82
C GLU A 27 -0.36 19.79 -4.16
N THR A 28 0.22 18.90 -4.96
CA THR A 28 0.93 19.26 -6.19
C THR A 28 0.76 18.25 -7.33
N ARG A 29 1.27 18.61 -8.51
CA ARG A 29 1.34 17.71 -9.67
C ARG A 29 2.35 16.61 -9.41
N ARG A 30 1.96 15.39 -9.76
CA ARG A 30 2.69 14.19 -9.40
C ARG A 30 2.80 13.19 -10.54
N ALA A 31 3.90 12.45 -10.51
CA ALA A 31 4.20 11.32 -11.37
C ALA A 31 3.94 10.02 -10.60
N LEU A 32 2.99 9.19 -11.04
CA LEU A 32 2.75 7.87 -10.43
C LEU A 32 3.74 6.85 -10.99
N LEU A 33 4.32 6.03 -10.12
CA LEU A 33 5.29 5.00 -10.46
C LEU A 33 4.82 3.65 -9.92
N PHE A 34 4.91 2.61 -10.75
CA PHE A 34 4.45 1.26 -10.42
C PHE A 34 5.63 0.33 -10.23
N ALA A 35 6.41 0.58 -9.19
CA ALA A 35 7.57 -0.23 -8.83
C ALA A 35 7.45 -0.80 -7.41
N ASP A 36 7.96 -2.02 -7.23
CA ASP A 36 8.00 -2.68 -5.93
C ASP A 36 9.15 -2.16 -5.04
N THR A 37 10.14 -1.50 -5.64
CA THR A 37 11.35 -1.02 -4.96
C THR A 37 11.66 0.42 -5.32
N TYR A 38 12.38 1.11 -4.42
CA TYR A 38 12.85 2.46 -4.67
C TYR A 38 13.77 2.56 -5.90
N ASP A 39 14.68 1.60 -6.09
CA ASP A 39 15.57 1.59 -7.25
C ASP A 39 14.80 1.38 -8.56
N GLY A 40 13.76 0.53 -8.54
CA GLY A 40 12.84 0.36 -9.67
C GLY A 40 12.08 1.65 -9.97
N ALA A 41 11.52 2.29 -8.94
CA ALA A 41 10.80 3.56 -9.07
C ALA A 41 11.70 4.65 -9.66
N ARG A 42 12.95 4.72 -9.19
CA ARG A 42 13.94 5.67 -9.69
C ARG A 42 14.29 5.43 -11.15
N ALA A 43 14.46 4.17 -11.56
CA ALA A 43 14.74 3.83 -12.96
C ALA A 43 13.56 4.18 -13.88
N GLU A 44 12.34 3.80 -13.48
CA GLU A 44 11.10 4.13 -14.21
C GLU A 44 10.93 5.66 -14.37
N TYR A 45 11.19 6.41 -13.29
CA TYR A 45 11.14 7.87 -13.35
C TYR A 45 12.17 8.47 -14.31
N ILE A 46 13.41 7.97 -14.32
CA ILE A 46 14.46 8.49 -15.21
C ILE A 46 14.06 8.31 -16.67
N ASP A 47 13.59 7.13 -17.05
CA ASP A 47 13.17 6.85 -18.42
C ASP A 47 12.01 7.76 -18.83
N TRP A 48 11.00 7.90 -17.95
CA TRP A 48 9.85 8.76 -18.19
C TRP A 48 10.22 10.25 -18.25
N ALA A 49 11.11 10.71 -17.37
CA ALA A 49 11.56 12.09 -17.33
C ALA A 49 12.35 12.47 -18.59
N ILE A 50 13.16 11.56 -19.13
CA ILE A 50 13.87 11.77 -20.39
C ILE A 50 12.88 11.87 -21.56
N GLU A 51 11.92 10.94 -21.65
CA GLU A 51 10.92 10.92 -22.72
C GLU A 51 10.06 12.19 -22.74
N HIS A 52 9.73 12.74 -21.56
CA HIS A 52 8.83 13.89 -21.42
C HIS A 52 9.53 15.22 -21.09
N ASN A 53 10.87 15.25 -21.12
CA ASN A 53 11.68 16.42 -20.77
C ASN A 53 11.30 17.02 -19.40
N LEU A 54 11.18 16.16 -18.39
CA LEU A 54 10.87 16.51 -17.01
C LEU A 54 12.17 16.68 -16.19
N PRO A 55 12.14 17.41 -15.06
CA PRO A 55 13.32 17.60 -14.20
C PRO A 55 13.91 16.28 -13.71
N LEU A 56 15.24 16.17 -13.70
CA LEU A 56 15.94 15.01 -13.11
C LEU A 56 16.56 15.35 -11.74
N ASP A 57 16.72 16.64 -11.46
CA ASP A 57 17.28 17.23 -10.26
C ASP A 57 16.18 17.84 -9.38
N ASN A 58 16.44 17.91 -8.07
CA ASN A 58 15.51 18.45 -7.06
C ASN A 58 14.14 17.76 -6.98
N VAL A 59 14.05 16.51 -7.43
CA VAL A 59 12.84 15.70 -7.34
C VAL A 59 12.72 15.02 -5.98
N THR A 60 11.49 14.86 -5.49
CA THR A 60 11.21 14.15 -4.24
C THR A 60 10.39 12.91 -4.52
N PHE A 61 10.86 11.77 -4.03
CA PHE A 61 10.15 10.50 -4.09
C PHE A 61 9.34 10.30 -2.82
N TRP A 62 8.05 10.05 -2.98
CA TRP A 62 7.11 9.72 -1.93
C TRP A 62 6.71 8.26 -2.08
N TYR A 63 6.46 7.62 -0.94
CA TYR A 63 6.08 6.22 -0.89
C TYR A 63 4.85 6.05 -0.01
N GLN A 64 3.87 5.31 -0.52
CA GLN A 64 2.69 4.88 0.22
C GLN A 64 2.57 3.36 0.14
N LEU A 65 2.34 2.74 1.30
CA LEU A 65 2.01 1.32 1.41
C LEU A 65 0.53 1.19 1.77
N THR A 66 -0.22 0.47 0.93
CA THR A 66 -1.62 0.12 1.24
C THR A 66 -1.71 -1.39 1.44
N ALA A 67 -2.20 -1.80 2.60
CA ALA A 67 -2.51 -3.20 2.89
C ALA A 67 -4.04 -3.37 2.99
N MET A 68 -4.60 -4.30 2.23
CA MET A 68 -6.01 -4.65 2.29
C MET A 68 -6.17 -6.09 2.76
N ALA A 69 -6.95 -6.29 3.83
CA ALA A 69 -7.41 -7.62 4.19
C ALA A 69 -8.92 -7.73 3.96
N ARG A 70 -9.35 -8.95 3.62
CA ARG A 70 -10.76 -9.29 3.40
C ARG A 70 -11.16 -10.26 4.51
N SER A 71 -12.30 -10.02 5.16
CA SER A 71 -12.89 -10.98 6.09
C SER A 71 -13.57 -12.11 5.30
N ASN A 72 -13.97 -13.15 6.03
CA ASN A 72 -14.88 -14.14 5.45
C ASN A 72 -16.27 -13.52 5.20
N TRP A 73 -17.03 -14.15 4.31
CA TRP A 73 -18.44 -13.81 4.12
C TRP A 73 -19.24 -14.20 5.37
N THR A 74 -19.94 -13.23 5.95
CA THR A 74 -20.89 -13.45 7.05
C THR A 74 -22.32 -13.31 6.52
N PRO A 75 -23.24 -14.25 6.84
CA PRO A 75 -24.64 -14.11 6.48
C PRO A 75 -25.27 -12.94 7.24
N VAL A 76 -26.10 -12.15 6.55
CA VAL A 76 -26.84 -11.01 7.12
C VAL A 76 -28.33 -11.18 6.89
N GLY A 77 -29.16 -10.65 7.79
CA GLY A 77 -30.62 -10.65 7.75
C GLY A 77 -31.20 -9.27 8.08
N GLU A 78 -32.53 -9.18 8.12
CA GLU A 78 -33.25 -7.90 8.35
C GLU A 78 -32.90 -7.23 9.68
N ASP A 79 -32.58 -8.03 10.70
CA ASP A 79 -32.21 -7.56 12.04
C ASP A 79 -30.68 -7.45 12.25
N THR A 80 -29.86 -7.52 11.19
CA THR A 80 -28.41 -7.46 11.33
C THR A 80 -27.95 -6.04 11.66
N ASP A 81 -27.29 -5.90 12.80
CA ASP A 81 -26.59 -4.68 13.19
C ASP A 81 -25.27 -4.55 12.40
N THR A 82 -25.18 -3.54 11.53
CA THR A 82 -24.00 -3.28 10.71
C THR A 82 -22.82 -2.74 11.51
N ASP A 83 -23.04 -2.11 12.66
CA ASP A 83 -21.97 -1.60 13.51
C ASP A 83 -21.29 -2.76 14.25
N GLU A 84 -22.06 -3.74 14.73
CA GLU A 84 -21.50 -4.97 15.30
C GLU A 84 -20.68 -5.77 14.28
N LEU A 85 -21.07 -5.77 13.00
CA LEU A 85 -20.27 -6.39 11.94
C LEU A 85 -18.92 -5.69 11.73
N MET A 86 -18.87 -4.36 11.84
CA MET A 86 -17.63 -3.60 11.73
C MET A 86 -16.69 -3.90 12.90
N ASP A 87 -17.24 -4.03 14.12
CA ASP A 87 -16.47 -4.41 15.30
C ASP A 87 -15.89 -5.83 15.18
N VAL A 88 -16.65 -6.78 14.63
CA VAL A 88 -16.16 -8.14 14.35
C VAL A 88 -15.00 -8.10 13.34
N ILE A 89 -15.15 -7.34 12.24
CA ILE A 89 -14.08 -7.19 11.23
C ILE A 89 -12.83 -6.57 11.88
N TRP A 90 -13.00 -5.51 12.66
CA TRP A 90 -11.89 -4.84 13.33
C TRP A 90 -11.17 -5.76 14.32
N ASN A 91 -11.92 -6.53 15.10
CA ASN A 91 -11.36 -7.54 16.01
C ASN A 91 -10.65 -8.66 15.25
N GLU A 92 -11.16 -9.11 14.10
CA GLU A 92 -10.45 -10.06 13.24
C GLU A 92 -9.12 -9.50 12.74
N PHE A 93 -9.06 -8.22 12.40
CA PHE A 93 -7.82 -7.55 12.02
C PHE A 93 -6.82 -7.44 13.18
N GLN A 94 -7.28 -7.12 14.40
CA GLN A 94 -6.42 -7.00 15.58
C GLN A 94 -5.90 -8.35 16.10
N THR A 95 -6.69 -9.41 15.95
CA THR A 95 -6.36 -10.75 16.46
C THR A 95 -5.58 -11.61 15.46
N LYS A 96 -5.61 -11.28 14.17
CA LYS A 96 -4.72 -11.86 13.16
C LYS A 96 -3.33 -11.25 13.32
N THR A 97 -2.30 -12.10 13.20
CA THR A 97 -0.89 -11.71 13.29
C THR A 97 -0.67 -10.40 12.55
N ALA A 98 -0.01 -9.44 13.21
CA ALA A 98 0.38 -8.18 12.58
C ALA A 98 0.91 -8.47 11.17
N PRO A 99 0.52 -7.68 10.15
CA PRO A 99 0.95 -7.93 8.79
C PRO A 99 2.47 -8.10 8.77
N GLU A 100 2.92 -9.26 8.27
CA GLU A 100 4.35 -9.53 8.14
C GLU A 100 4.89 -8.56 7.09
N VAL A 101 5.62 -7.55 7.54
CA VAL A 101 6.21 -6.53 6.68
C VAL A 101 7.44 -7.13 6.03
N PHE A 102 7.31 -7.57 4.78
CA PHE A 102 8.45 -8.03 3.99
C PHE A 102 9.12 -6.86 3.29
N GLY A 103 10.32 -6.49 3.75
CA GLY A 103 11.16 -5.48 3.10
C GLY A 103 11.73 -4.44 4.06
N SER A 104 12.91 -3.92 3.74
CA SER A 104 13.51 -2.80 4.46
C SER A 104 12.87 -1.50 3.96
N HIS A 105 11.92 -0.96 4.73
CA HIS A 105 11.40 0.38 4.47
C HIS A 105 12.33 1.42 5.12
N PRO A 106 12.77 2.46 4.40
CA PRO A 106 13.57 3.53 4.99
C PRO A 106 12.76 4.20 6.11
N GLY A 107 13.12 3.93 7.37
CA GLY A 107 12.44 4.48 8.56
C GLY A 107 11.76 3.46 9.48
N SER A 108 11.60 2.19 9.07
CA SER A 108 11.25 1.14 10.03
C SER A 108 12.49 0.74 10.81
N PRO A 109 12.49 0.78 12.16
CA PRO A 109 13.63 0.29 12.94
C PRO A 109 13.88 -1.17 12.57
N SER A 110 15.10 -1.46 12.15
CA SER A 110 15.57 -2.81 11.91
C SER A 110 15.65 -3.55 13.25
N GLU A 111 14.62 -4.30 13.62
CA GLU A 111 14.61 -5.35 14.66
C GLU A 111 13.18 -5.95 14.68
N ILE A 112 12.96 -7.26 14.62
CA ILE A 112 13.64 -8.39 15.29
C ILE A 112 13.66 -9.61 14.36
#